data_AF-A0A954KYU0-F1
#
_entry.id   AF-A0A954KYU0-F1
#
_cell.length_a   1.000
_cell.length_b   1.000
_cell.length_c   1.000
_cell.angle_alpha   90.00
_cell.angle_beta   90.00
_cell.angle_gamma   90.00
#
_symmetry.space_group_name_H-M   'P 1'
#
loop_
_entity.id
_entity.type
_entity.pdbx_description
1 polymer ?
#
loop_
_entity_poly.entity_id
_entity_poly.type
_entity_poly.pdbx_seq_one_letter_code
_entity_poly.pdbx_strand_id
1 'polypeptide(L)'
;PHTVNWATPKAANLLAGCTGWGRQPLQIEHDLGTTAIYVSSRPYQSDVIWYGEDIVRRRISAVNKKVPDVLLVDRRDNILKVMEYGGQYSRRRLEDFHRTWKQYSWEIW
;
A
#
# COMPACT_ATOMS: atom_id res chain seq x y z
N PRO A 1 -22.19 2.97 -12.34
CA PRO A 1 -21.40 4.21 -12.44
C PRO A 1 -19.99 3.99 -11.88
N HIS A 2 -18.96 4.01 -12.72
CA HIS A 2 -17.57 3.87 -12.28
C HIS A 2 -16.97 5.27 -12.15
N THR A 3 -16.62 5.67 -10.93
CA THR A 3 -15.90 6.90 -10.67
C THR A 3 -14.41 6.62 -10.77
N VAL A 4 -13.72 7.29 -11.71
CA VAL A 4 -12.27 7.21 -11.85
C VAL A 4 -11.66 8.43 -11.17
N ASN A 5 -10.88 8.21 -10.11
CA ASN A 5 -10.19 9.26 -9.38
C ASN A 5 -8.74 9.36 -9.87
N TRP A 6 -8.29 10.58 -10.19
CA TRP A 6 -6.91 10.86 -10.60
C TRP A 6 -6.23 11.77 -9.58
N ALA A 7 -4.94 11.55 -9.36
CA ALA A 7 -4.13 12.44 -8.53
C ALA A 7 -4.02 13.81 -9.19
N THR A 8 -4.16 14.87 -8.38
CA THR A 8 -3.84 16.22 -8.84
C THR A 8 -2.35 16.31 -9.19
N PRO A 9 -1.93 17.20 -10.10
CA PRO A 9 -0.51 17.40 -10.41
C PRO A 9 0.35 17.63 -9.16
N LYS A 10 -0.21 18.32 -8.16
CA LYS A 10 0.43 18.54 -6.86
C LYS A 10 0.62 17.25 -6.07
N ALA A 11 -0.40 16.39 -6.00
CA ALA A 11 -0.30 15.11 -5.30
C ALA A 11 0.66 14.15 -6.02
N ALA A 12 0.61 14.10 -7.35
CA ALA A 12 1.56 13.34 -8.15
C ALA A 12 3.00 13.78 -7.87
N ASN A 13 3.29 15.08 -7.85
CA ASN A 13 4.64 15.59 -7.59
C ASN A 13 5.11 15.39 -6.13
N LEU A 14 4.20 15.21 -5.17
CA LEU A 14 4.54 15.01 -3.75
C LEU A 14 4.69 13.53 -3.36
N LEU A 15 3.98 12.64 -4.05
CA LEU A 15 3.86 11.22 -3.69
C LEU A 15 4.46 10.27 -4.74
N ALA A 16 4.69 10.74 -5.98
CA ALA A 16 5.49 9.97 -6.93
C ALA A 16 6.92 9.93 -6.39
N GLY A 17 7.27 8.83 -5.73
CA GLY A 17 8.64 8.55 -5.33
C GLY A 17 9.58 8.81 -6.52
N CYS A 18 10.74 9.40 -6.25
CA CYS A 18 11.74 9.73 -7.27
C CYS A 18 12.27 8.46 -7.97
N THR A 19 11.52 7.93 -8.93
CA THR A 19 11.97 6.93 -9.88
C THR A 19 11.73 7.51 -11.26
N GLY A 20 12.80 7.58 -12.06
CA GLY A 20 12.83 8.27 -13.36
C GLY A 20 11.59 7.99 -14.22
N TRP A 21 11.12 9.05 -14.86
CA TRP A 21 9.97 9.08 -15.77
C TRP A 21 9.83 7.78 -16.59
N GLY A 22 8.67 7.13 -16.48
CA GLY A 22 8.18 6.19 -17.48
C GLY A 22 8.64 4.73 -17.39
N ARG A 23 9.21 4.25 -16.28
CA ARG A 23 9.66 2.84 -16.22
C ARG A 23 8.54 1.80 -16.03
N GLN A 24 7.40 2.13 -15.41
CA GLN A 24 6.30 1.17 -15.20
C GLN A 24 4.93 1.88 -15.19
N PRO A 25 4.12 1.81 -16.26
CA PRO A 25 2.78 2.42 -16.30
C PRO A 25 1.85 1.98 -15.16
N LEU A 26 2.04 0.74 -14.67
CA LEU A 26 1.31 0.16 -13.55
C LEU A 26 1.67 0.80 -12.20
N GLN A 27 2.78 1.53 -12.10
CA GLN A 27 3.17 2.24 -10.87
C GLN A 27 2.23 3.42 -10.60
N ILE A 28 1.74 4.09 -11.66
CA ILE A 28 0.75 5.17 -11.50
C ILE A 28 -0.57 4.59 -10.98
N GLU A 29 -1.02 3.46 -11.52
CA GLU A 29 -2.24 2.77 -11.06
C GLU A 29 -2.09 2.31 -9.61
N HIS A 30 -0.95 1.73 -9.26
CA HIS A 30 -0.61 1.35 -7.90
C HIS A 30 -0.66 2.53 -6.93
N ASP A 31 0.03 3.63 -7.25
CA ASP A 31 0.11 4.80 -6.36
C ASP A 31 -1.26 5.47 -6.19
N LEU A 32 -2.08 5.50 -7.25
CA LEU A 32 -3.46 5.96 -7.19
C LEU A 32 -4.33 5.02 -6.34
N GLY A 33 -4.17 3.71 -6.52
CA GLY A 33 -4.83 2.67 -5.73
C GLY A 33 -4.54 2.85 -4.24
N THR A 34 -3.27 2.88 -3.85
CA THR A 34 -2.84 3.08 -2.46
C THR A 34 -3.30 4.43 -1.90
N THR A 35 -3.34 5.49 -2.73
CA THR A 35 -3.92 6.78 -2.34
C THR A 35 -5.42 6.68 -2.05
N ALA A 36 -6.16 5.91 -2.83
CA ALA A 36 -7.59 5.67 -2.59
C ALA A 36 -7.82 4.93 -1.25
N ILE A 37 -6.98 3.93 -0.94
CA ILE A 37 -7.00 3.23 0.37
C ILE A 37 -6.71 4.22 1.51
N TYR A 38 -5.75 5.13 1.31
CA TYR A 38 -5.43 6.15 2.31
C TYR A 38 -6.62 7.08 2.58
N VAL A 39 -7.27 7.57 1.53
CA VAL A 39 -8.43 8.47 1.67
C VAL A 39 -9.63 7.76 2.28
N SER A 40 -9.90 6.50 1.90
CA SER A 40 -11.01 5.72 2.45
C SER A 40 -10.81 5.32 3.91
N SER A 41 -9.56 5.08 4.32
CA SER A 41 -9.21 4.69 5.69
C SER A 41 -9.09 5.87 6.66
N ARG A 42 -9.11 7.11 6.18
CA ARG A 42 -8.94 8.34 6.98
C ARG A 42 -9.84 8.45 8.23
N PRO A 43 -11.12 8.00 8.21
CA PRO A 43 -11.96 7.97 9.42
C PRO A 43 -11.41 7.09 10.55
N TYR A 44 -10.53 6.13 10.24
CA TYR A 44 -9.92 5.20 11.19
C TYR A 44 -8.51 5.65 11.65
N GLN A 45 -7.97 6.75 11.13
CA GLN A 45 -6.56 7.13 11.30
C GLN A 45 -6.23 7.98 12.55
N SER A 46 -7.19 8.36 13.41
CA SER A 46 -6.89 9.25 14.55
C SER A 46 -5.87 8.67 15.53
N ASP A 47 -5.83 7.34 15.66
CA ASP A 47 -4.98 6.64 16.65
C ASP A 47 -4.02 5.62 16.05
N VAL A 48 -3.97 5.51 14.71
CA VAL A 48 -3.10 4.55 14.00
C VAL A 48 -2.13 5.28 13.08
N ILE A 49 -0.94 4.72 12.93
CA ILE A 49 0.11 5.25 12.06
C ILE A 49 0.08 4.47 10.75
N TRP A 50 0.06 5.20 9.65
CA TRP A 50 0.14 4.64 8.29
C TRP A 50 1.60 4.56 7.84
N TYR A 51 2.09 3.35 7.57
CA TYR A 51 3.36 3.13 6.90
C TYR A 51 3.13 2.67 5.47
N GLY A 52 3.58 3.47 4.50
CA GLY A 52 3.62 3.07 3.10
C GLY A 52 4.80 2.15 2.79
N GLU A 53 4.77 1.51 1.63
CA GLU A 53 5.68 0.46 1.16
C GLU A 53 7.17 0.76 1.44
N ASP A 54 7.65 1.98 1.17
CA ASP A 54 9.05 2.37 1.41
C ASP A 54 9.46 2.27 2.88
N ILE A 55 8.59 2.72 3.79
CA ILE A 55 8.82 2.64 5.24
C ILE A 55 8.75 1.18 5.68
N VAL A 56 7.75 0.44 5.19
CA VAL A 56 7.57 -0.99 5.46
C VAL A 56 8.83 -1.77 5.04
N ARG A 57 9.37 -1.51 3.84
CA ARG A 57 10.57 -2.17 3.33
C ARG A 57 11.78 -1.96 4.23
N ARG A 58 12.00 -0.73 4.69
CA ARG A 58 13.12 -0.39 5.60
C ARG A 58 12.96 -1.04 6.98
N ARG A 59 11.72 -1.18 7.45
CA ARG A 59 11.44 -1.74 8.78
C ARG A 59 11.49 -3.27 8.80
N ILE A 60 11.00 -3.92 7.75
CA ILE A 60 10.84 -5.37 7.75
C ILE A 60 12.12 -6.07 7.30
N SER A 61 13.03 -5.38 6.59
CA SER A 61 14.45 -5.65 6.27
C SER A 61 14.98 -7.11 6.20
N ALA A 62 14.10 -8.09 6.04
CA ALA A 62 14.42 -9.49 5.82
C ALA A 62 14.29 -9.77 4.33
N VAL A 63 15.41 -9.54 3.63
CA VAL A 63 15.88 -10.23 2.41
C VAL A 63 14.79 -10.76 1.46
N ASN A 64 14.66 -10.15 0.28
CA ASN A 64 13.99 -10.66 -0.93
C ASN A 64 12.51 -11.10 -0.80
N LYS A 65 11.83 -10.80 0.32
CA LYS A 65 10.40 -11.08 0.46
C LYS A 65 9.58 -9.86 0.08
N LYS A 66 8.47 -10.12 -0.62
CA LYS A 66 7.49 -9.09 -0.96
C LYS A 66 6.93 -8.48 0.33
N VAL A 67 6.93 -7.15 0.41
CA VAL A 67 6.32 -6.37 1.49
C VAL A 67 4.95 -5.87 1.05
N PRO A 68 4.04 -5.59 1.99
CA PRO A 68 2.75 -5.02 1.68
C PRO A 68 2.88 -3.54 1.33
N ASP A 69 1.91 -3.04 0.57
CA ASP A 69 1.86 -1.64 0.16
C ASP A 69 1.62 -0.73 1.37
N VAL A 70 0.90 -1.24 2.39
CA VAL A 70 0.58 -0.49 3.61
C VAL A 70 0.59 -1.37 4.85
N LEU A 71 1.11 -0.81 5.95
CA LEU A 71 0.84 -1.26 7.31
C LEU A 71 0.11 -0.17 8.11
N LEU A 72 -0.93 -0.57 8.83
CA LEU A 72 -1.48 0.20 9.93
C LEU A 72 -0.91 -0.33 11.23
N VAL A 73 -0.27 0.55 11.99
CA VAL A 73 0.29 0.20 13.30
C VAL A 73 -0.27 1.09 14.40
N ASP A 74 -0.23 0.63 15.65
CA ASP A 74 -0.49 1.48 16.80
C ASP A 74 0.74 2.36 17.15
N ARG A 75 0.61 3.22 18.17
CA ARG A 75 1.73 4.07 18.65
C ARG A 75 2.91 3.29 19.25
N ARG A 76 2.75 1.99 19.51
CA ARG A 76 3.78 1.08 20.01
C ARG A 76 4.39 0.24 18.88
N ASP A 77 4.05 0.54 17.63
CA ASP A 77 4.52 -0.16 16.43
C ASP A 77 3.96 -1.58 16.27
N ASN A 78 2.88 -1.93 16.97
CA ASN A 78 2.19 -3.21 16.76
C ASN A 78 1.40 -3.17 15.46
N ILE A 79 1.56 -4.19 14.62
CA ILE A 79 0.81 -4.32 13.36
C ILE A 79 -0.66 -4.61 13.68
N LEU A 80 -1.54 -3.67 13.31
CA LEU A 80 -2.99 -3.79 13.44
C LEU A 80 -3.62 -4.33 12.17
N LYS A 81 -3.18 -3.84 11.01
CA LYS A 81 -3.69 -4.25 9.71
C LYS A 81 -2.60 -4.18 8.63
N VAL A 82 -2.67 -5.11 7.69
CA VAL A 82 -1.87 -5.16 6.47
C VAL A 82 -2.78 -4.88 5.28
N MET A 83 -2.41 -3.97 4.38
CA MET A 83 -3.21 -3.70 3.19
C MET A 83 -2.36 -3.77 1.94
N GLU A 84 -2.96 -4.31 0.88
CA GLU A 84 -2.35 -4.48 -0.42
C GLU A 84 -3.33 -4.02 -1.49
N TYR A 85 -2.82 -3.28 -2.47
CA TYR A 85 -3.54 -3.01 -3.69
C TYR A 85 -3.45 -4.24 -4.61
N GLY A 86 -4.59 -4.90 -4.81
CA GLY A 86 -4.71 -6.16 -5.53
C GLY A 86 -4.52 -6.04 -7.04
N GLY A 87 -4.86 -4.88 -7.62
CA GLY A 87 -4.66 -4.54 -9.04
C GLY A 87 -4.81 -5.74 -10.00
N GLN A 88 -3.80 -5.95 -10.85
CA GLN A 88 -3.72 -7.09 -11.78
C GLN A 88 -2.97 -8.31 -11.22
N TYR A 89 -3.01 -8.56 -9.90
CA TYR A 89 -2.26 -9.66 -9.33
C TYR A 89 -2.76 -11.02 -9.77
N SER A 90 -1.82 -11.91 -10.09
CA SER A 90 -2.13 -13.31 -10.33
C SER A 90 -2.61 -13.98 -9.04
N ARG A 91 -3.43 -15.02 -9.18
CA ARG A 91 -3.87 -15.87 -8.05
C ARG A 91 -2.71 -16.28 -7.15
N ARG A 92 -1.58 -16.70 -7.74
CA ARG A 92 -0.36 -17.07 -7.01
C ARG A 92 0.15 -15.93 -6.11
N ARG A 93 0.13 -14.70 -6.60
CA ARG A 93 0.58 -13.52 -5.84
C ARG A 93 -0.34 -13.21 -4.67
N LEU A 94 -1.64 -13.44 -4.81
CA LEU A 94 -2.61 -13.31 -3.71
C LEU A 94 -2.46 -14.43 -2.68
N GLU A 95 -2.23 -15.67 -3.12
CA GLU A 95 -1.97 -16.81 -2.23
C GLU A 95 -0.67 -16.62 -1.43
N ASP A 96 0.37 -16.10 -2.06
CA ASP A 96 1.65 -15.77 -1.40
C ASP A 96 1.49 -14.64 -0.37
N PHE A 97 0.70 -13.61 -0.71
CA PHE A 97 0.35 -12.55 0.23
C PHE A 97 -0.41 -13.10 1.43
N HIS A 98 -1.49 -13.85 1.19
CA HIS A 98 -2.31 -14.45 2.24
C HIS A 98 -1.45 -15.32 3.17
N ARG A 99 -0.62 -16.20 2.62
CA ARG A 99 0.24 -17.08 3.43
C ARG A 99 1.22 -16.32 4.32
N THR A 100 1.70 -15.16 3.85
CA THR A 100 2.69 -14.34 4.55
C THR A 100 2.06 -13.49 5.67
N TRP A 101 0.83 -13.02 5.48
CA TRP A 101 0.20 -12.03 6.36
C TRP A 101 -1.03 -12.54 7.11
N LYS A 102 -1.42 -13.82 6.95
CA LYS A 102 -2.61 -14.41 7.59
C LYS A 102 -2.67 -14.29 9.12
N GLN A 103 -1.54 -14.08 9.79
CA GLN A 103 -1.47 -13.88 11.24
C GLN A 103 -1.92 -12.47 11.68
N TYR A 104 -2.07 -11.54 10.74
CA TYR A 104 -2.58 -10.19 10.97
C TYR A 104 -3.94 -10.02 10.30
N SER A 105 -4.72 -9.02 10.72
CA SER A 105 -5.84 -8.56 9.91
C SER A 105 -5.28 -8.06 8.57
N TRP A 106 -5.77 -8.59 7.45
CA TRP A 106 -5.31 -8.17 6.12
C TRP A 106 -6.48 -7.84 5.20
N GLU A 107 -6.22 -6.93 4.27
CA GLU A 107 -7.22 -6.44 3.31
C GLU A 107 -6.56 -6.29 1.93
N ILE A 108 -7.29 -6.67 0.88
CA ILE A 108 -6.86 -6.50 -0.51
C ILE A 108 -7.89 -5.58 -1.18
N TRP A 109 -7.41 -4.51 -1.80
CA TRP A 109 -8.21 -3.48 -2.47
C TRP A 109 -8.18 -3.58 -3.99
#